data_AF-A0A7W1MSW8-F1
#
_entry.id   AF-A0A7W1MSW8-F1
#
_cell.length_a   1.000
_cell.length_b   1.000
_cell.length_c   1.000
_cell.angle_alpha   90.00
_cell.angle_beta   90.00
_cell.angle_gamma   90.00
#
_symmetry.space_group_name_H-M   'P 1'
#
loop_
_entity.id
_entity.type
_entity.pdbx_description
1 polymer ?
#
loop_
_entity_poly.entity_id
_entity_poly.type
_entity_poly.pdbx_seq_one_letter_code
_entity_poly.pdbx_strand_id
1 'polypeptide(L)' 'MITQTDIAVWAASGLLAAGLGWSRYAKAKARNNLVRRLATMDVEARRKMLSRLNPAVAMEVRQELLERFRIMT' A
#
# COMPACT_ATOMS: atom_id res chain seq x y z
N MET A 1 -5.12 -16.14 38.36
CA MET A 1 -4.36 -14.93 38.73
C MET A 1 -3.62 -14.49 37.49
N ILE A 2 -3.86 -13.27 37.00
CA ILE A 2 -3.05 -12.69 35.93
C ILE A 2 -1.71 -12.32 36.57
N THR A 3 -0.64 -12.94 36.11
CA THR A 3 0.71 -12.65 36.59
C THR A 3 1.32 -11.50 35.79
N GLN A 4 2.30 -10.82 36.36
CA GLN A 4 2.96 -9.68 35.70
C GLN A 4 3.57 -10.08 34.33
N THR A 5 3.96 -11.35 34.20
CA THR A 5 4.37 -12.01 32.95
C THR A 5 3.26 -12.06 31.90
N ASP A 6 2.03 -12.39 32.27
CA ASP A 6 0.90 -12.41 31.34
C ASP A 6 0.66 -11.03 30.71
N ILE A 7 0.74 -9.97 31.53
CA ILE A 7 0.58 -8.59 31.06
C ILE A 7 1.67 -8.21 30.07
N ALA A 8 2.92 -8.58 30.35
CA ALA A 8 4.06 -8.30 29.47
C ALA A 8 3.94 -9.01 28.11
N VAL A 9 3.49 -10.27 28.11
CA VAL A 9 3.27 -11.06 26.88
C VAL A 9 2.19 -10.41 26.03
N TRP A 10 1.04 -10.08 26.61
CA TRP A 10 -0.06 -9.43 25.88
C TRP A 10 0.34 -8.05 25.32
N ALA A 11 1.08 -7.25 26.09
CA ALA A 11 1.58 -5.95 25.64
C ALA A 11 2.56 -6.10 24.46
N ALA A 12 3.49 -7.04 24.53
CA ALA A 12 4.43 -7.31 23.44
C ALA A 12 3.72 -7.82 22.18
N SER A 13 2.77 -8.74 22.33
CA SER A 13 1.95 -9.23 21.20
C SER A 13 1.12 -8.13 20.56
N GLY A 14 0.50 -7.25 21.37
CA GLY A 14 -0.26 -6.10 20.87
C GLY A 14 0.60 -5.12 20.07
N LEU A 15 1.80 -4.80 20.57
CA LEU A 15 2.74 -3.92 19.88
C LEU A 15 3.24 -4.52 18.56
N LEU A 16 3.53 -5.81 18.51
CA LEU A 16 3.93 -6.50 17.28
C LEU A 16 2.79 -6.50 16.26
N ALA A 17 1.57 -6.81 16.68
CA ALA A 17 0.40 -6.78 15.81
C ALA A 17 0.14 -5.37 15.26
N ALA A 18 0.23 -4.35 16.11
CA ALA A 18 0.09 -2.94 15.72
C ALA A 18 1.18 -2.50 14.74
N GLY A 19 2.45 -2.85 15.00
CA GLY A 19 3.58 -2.50 14.13
C GLY A 19 3.48 -3.16 12.76
N LEU A 20 3.13 -4.45 12.71
CA LEU A 20 2.91 -5.17 11.45
C LEU A 20 1.70 -4.63 10.68
N GLY A 21 0.61 -4.32 11.37
CA GLY A 21 -0.58 -3.69 10.78
C GLY A 21 -0.28 -2.31 10.21
N TRP A 22 0.48 -1.48 10.93
CA TRP A 22 0.87 -0.14 10.50
C TRP A 22 1.75 -0.16 9.25
N SER A 23 2.68 -1.12 9.15
CA SER A 23 3.52 -1.31 7.96
C SER A 23 2.69 -1.64 6.72
N ARG A 24 1.70 -2.55 6.85
CA ARG A 24 0.79 -2.88 5.75
C ARG A 24 -0.11 -1.69 5.37
N TYR A 25 -0.61 -0.96 6.37
CA TYR A 25 -1.43 0.22 6.13
C TYR A 25 -0.65 1.33 5.42
N ALA A 26 0.59 1.60 5.83
CA ALA A 26 1.44 2.60 5.21
C ALA A 26 1.74 2.27 3.74
N LYS A 27 2.03 0.99 3.43
CA LYS A 27 2.21 0.53 2.05
C LYS A 27 0.95 0.69 1.22
N ALA A 28 -0.22 0.31 1.75
CA ALA A 28 -1.50 0.48 1.07
C ALA A 28 -1.82 1.97 0.81
N LYS A 29 -1.54 2.85 1.78
CA LYS A 29 -1.71 4.29 1.65
C LYS A 29 -0.78 4.90 0.59
N ALA A 30 0.48 4.45 0.55
CA ALA A 30 1.44 4.87 -0.48
C ALA A 30 0.99 4.44 -1.88
N ARG A 31 0.49 3.20 -2.03
CA ARG A 31 -0.06 2.69 -3.30
C ARG A 31 -1.27 3.51 -3.76
N ASN A 32 -2.23 3.76 -2.87
CA ASN A 32 -3.41 4.57 -3.18
C ASN A 32 -3.05 5.99 -3.62
N ASN A 33 -2.08 6.63 -2.96
CA ASN A 33 -1.60 7.95 -3.35
C ASN A 33 -0.89 7.93 -4.71
N LEU A 34 -0.12 6.88 -5.01
CA LEU A 34 0.53 6.70 -6.30
C LEU A 34 -0.51 6.57 -7.42
N VAL A 35 -1.50 5.69 -7.26
CA VAL A 35 -2.59 5.50 -8.23
C VAL A 35 -3.34 6.80 -8.46
N ARG A 36 -3.67 7.54 -7.38
CA ARG A 36 -4.37 8.83 -7.50
C ARG A 36 -3.56 9.87 -8.26
N ARG A 37 -2.26 9.98 -8.01
CA ARG A 37 -1.36 10.87 -8.76
C ARG A 37 -1.26 10.48 -10.23
N LEU A 38 -1.15 9.17 -10.51
CA LEU A 38 -1.11 8.68 -11.88
C LEU A 38 -2.43 8.95 -12.61
N ALA A 39 -3.58 8.78 -11.96
CA ALA A 39 -4.88 9.08 -12.55
C ALA A 39 -5.02 10.54 -13.01
N THR A 40 -4.39 11.47 -12.30
CA THR A 40 -4.35 12.90 -12.64
C THR A 40 -3.26 13.30 -13.64
N MET A 41 -2.30 12.40 -13.93
CA MET A 41 -1.22 12.68 -14.89
C MET A 41 -1.64 12.39 -16.33
N ASP A 42 -1.03 13.14 -17.25
CA ASP A 42 -1.12 12.92 -18.68
C ASP A 42 -0.57 11.55 -19.09
N VAL A 43 -1.05 11.02 -20.23
CA VAL A 43 -0.86 9.62 -20.64
C VAL A 43 0.62 9.27 -20.83
N GLU A 44 1.41 10.16 -21.45
CA GLU A 44 2.83 9.94 -21.68
C GLU A 44 3.65 9.95 -20.38
N ALA A 45 3.37 10.91 -19.50
CA ALA A 45 4.02 11.01 -18.20
C ALA A 45 3.73 9.77 -17.34
N ARG A 46 2.48 9.30 -17.38
CA ARG A 46 2.03 8.09 -16.69
C ARG A 46 2.73 6.83 -17.20
N ARG A 47 2.83 6.66 -18.53
CA ARG A 47 3.56 5.53 -19.14
C ARG A 47 5.03 5.51 -18.76
N LYS A 48 5.70 6.68 -18.80
CA LYS A 48 7.11 6.83 -18.40
C LYS A 48 7.32 6.53 -16.91
N MET A 49 6.36 6.84 -16.07
CA MET A 49 6.43 6.55 -14.64
C MET A 49 6.16 5.07 -14.34
N LEU A 50 5.19 4.46 -15.04
CA LEU A 50 4.91 3.02 -14.97
C LEU A 50 6.06 2.15 -15.46
N SER A 51 6.80 2.57 -16.49
CA SER A 51 7.98 1.83 -16.98
C SER A 51 9.18 1.85 -16.03
N ARG A 52 9.21 2.78 -15.07
CA ARG A 52 10.25 2.88 -14.03
C ARG A 52 9.93 2.09 -12.77
N LEU A 53 8.68 1.62 -12.62
CA LEU A 53 8.26 0.79 -11.51
C LEU A 53 8.65 -0.66 -11.73
N ASN A 54 8.78 -1.41 -10.64
CA ASN A 54 8.92 -2.86 -10.72
C ASN A 54 7.72 -3.43 -11.52
N PRO A 55 7.93 -4.32 -12.50
CA PRO A 55 6.88 -4.84 -13.37
C PRO A 55 5.67 -5.41 -12.61
N ALA A 56 5.86 -6.05 -11.45
CA ALA A 56 4.75 -6.55 -10.64
C ALA A 56 3.86 -5.41 -10.11
N VAL A 57 4.50 -4.37 -9.57
CA VAL A 57 3.82 -3.18 -9.03
C VAL A 57 3.16 -2.37 -10.15
N ALA A 58 3.82 -2.25 -11.30
CA ALA A 58 3.27 -1.56 -12.45
C ALA A 58 1.97 -2.21 -12.96
N MET A 59 1.89 -3.55 -12.94
CA MET A 59 0.68 -4.28 -13.33
C MET A 59 -0.48 -4.09 -12.33
N GLU A 60 -0.22 -4.19 -11.03
CA GLU A 60 -1.24 -3.90 -10.00
C GLU A 60 -1.78 -2.48 -10.12
N VAL A 61 -0.90 -1.50 -10.32
CA VAL A 61 -1.28 -0.09 -10.46
C VAL A 61 -2.10 0.14 -11.73
N ARG A 62 -1.77 -0.52 -12.84
CA ARG A 62 -2.59 -0.50 -14.07
C ARG A 62 -3.98 -1.07 -13.84
N GLN A 63 -4.08 -2.20 -13.14
CA GLN A 63 -5.37 -2.80 -12.79
C GLN A 63 -6.20 -1.86 -11.89
N GLU A 64 -5.60 -1.26 -10.86
CA GLU A 64 -6.30 -0.30 -10.01
C GLU A 64 -6.74 0.97 -10.75
N LEU A 65 -5.95 1.45 -11.73
CA LEU A 65 -6.32 2.57 -12.59
C LEU A 65 -7.52 2.24 -13.50
N LEU A 66 -7.55 1.02 -14.04
CA LEU A 66 -8.67 0.49 -14.82
C LEU A 66 -9.93 0.32 -13.95
N GLU A 67 -9.82 -0.32 -12.80
CA GLU A 67 -10.98 -0.61 -11.93
C GLU A 67 -11.59 0.66 -11.31
N ARG A 68 -10.75 1.57 -10.77
CA ARG A 68 -11.25 2.74 -10.02
C ARG A 68 -11.52 3.95 -10.87
N PHE A 69 -10.75 4.15 -11.93
CA PHE A 69 -10.84 5.37 -12.75
C PHE A 69 -11.28 5.10 -14.19
N ARG A 70 -11.43 3.83 -14.61
CA ARG A 70 -11.72 3.43 -16.00
C ARG A 70 -10.73 4.00 -17.01
N ILE A 71 -9.50 4.28 -16.58
CA ILE A 71 -8.47 4.83 -17.48
C ILE A 71 -7.67 3.68 -18.06
N MET A 72 -7.75 3.52 -19.38
CA MET A 72 -6.95 2.59 -20.15
C MET A 72 -5.56 3.23 -20.37
N THR A 73 -4.49 2.63 -19.86
CA THR A 73 -3.11 3.18 -19.88
C THR A 73 -2.13 2.29 -20.62
#